data_AF-A0A4U7F1Y4-F1
#
_entry.id   AF-A0A4U7F1Y4-F1
#
_cell.length_a   1.000
_cell.length_b   1.000
_cell.length_c   1.000
_cell.angle_alpha   90.00
_cell.angle_beta   90.00
_cell.angle_gamma   90.00
#
_symmetry.space_group_name_H-M   'P 1'
#
loop_
_entity.id
_entity.type
_entity.pdbx_description
1 polymer ?
#
loop_
_entity_poly.entity_id
_entity_poly.type
_entity_poly.pdbx_seq_one_letter_code
_entity_poly.pdbx_strand_id
1 'polypeptide(L)'
;EYELVEMKSPGSIWNPDPAAGVSLAAASEGRDGRTGYVEETAGAYYAARLGVAEHLDERGRQAKALVLRHVSDDYWGPVGVWQVREAVRNAFDGESGTAETFGEAVRGVTEHLPVSLGRLRRKSTMAAGLQANLGDFVDAG
;
A
#
# COMPACT_ATOMS: atom_id res chain seq x y z
N GLU A 1 4.83 8.85 -10.12
CA GLU A 1 4.28 9.01 -8.75
C GLU A 1 4.28 7.64 -8.11
N TYR A 2 4.62 7.58 -6.83
CA TYR A 2 4.66 6.33 -6.07
C TYR A 2 4.05 6.55 -4.69
N GLU A 3 3.34 5.55 -4.16
CA GLU A 3 2.82 5.57 -2.80
C GLU A 3 2.89 4.17 -2.17
N LEU A 4 3.32 4.12 -0.90
CA LEU A 4 3.16 2.96 -0.03
C LEU A 4 2.12 3.28 1.03
N VAL A 5 1.15 2.39 1.22
CA VAL A 5 0.23 2.38 2.36
C VAL A 5 0.40 1.07 3.12
N GLU A 6 0.72 1.16 4.41
CA GLU A 6 0.83 0.02 5.30
C GLU A 6 -0.39 -0.05 6.21
N MET A 7 -0.95 -1.25 6.35
CA MET A 7 -2.05 -1.59 7.26
C MET A 7 -1.50 -2.57 8.29
N LYS A 8 -1.44 -2.16 9.56
CA LYS A 8 -0.83 -2.92 10.65
C LYS A 8 -1.92 -3.47 11.57
N SER A 9 -2.08 -4.80 11.59
CA SER A 9 -3.08 -5.48 12.43
C SER A 9 -2.83 -5.22 13.91
N PRO A 10 -3.89 -5.04 14.72
CA PRO A 10 -3.76 -4.93 16.17
C PRO A 10 -3.12 -6.20 16.76
N GLY A 11 -2.35 -6.05 17.83
CA GLY A 11 -1.56 -7.13 18.44
C GLY A 11 -0.24 -7.45 17.73
N SER A 12 0.01 -6.90 16.53
CA SER A 12 1.33 -7.02 15.88
C SER A 12 2.37 -6.12 16.56
N ILE A 13 3.67 -6.39 16.40
CA ILE A 13 4.71 -5.54 17.02
C ILE A 13 4.75 -4.11 16.47
N TRP A 14 4.05 -3.83 15.36
CA TRP A 14 3.91 -2.49 14.76
C TRP A 14 2.57 -1.82 15.11
N ASN A 15 1.67 -2.52 15.79
CA ASN A 15 0.43 -2.01 16.39
C ASN A 15 0.08 -2.84 17.64
N PRO A 16 0.80 -2.66 18.76
CA PRO A 16 0.84 -3.64 19.85
C PRO A 16 -0.45 -3.78 20.65
N ASP A 17 -1.34 -2.78 20.63
CA ASP A 17 -2.61 -2.83 21.34
C ASP A 17 -3.58 -3.77 20.59
N PRO A 18 -3.97 -4.93 21.16
CA PRO A 18 -4.89 -5.86 20.52
C PRO A 18 -6.33 -5.33 20.47
N ALA A 19 -6.68 -4.36 21.32
CA ALA A 19 -7.99 -3.73 21.32
C ALA A 19 -8.07 -2.53 20.35
N ALA A 20 -6.93 -2.10 19.79
CA ALA A 20 -6.92 -1.08 18.76
C ALA A 20 -7.52 -1.60 17.44
N GLY A 21 -7.92 -0.68 16.57
CA GLY A 21 -8.18 -1.01 15.17
C GLY A 21 -6.88 -1.16 14.37
N VAL A 22 -6.99 -1.61 13.12
CA VAL A 22 -5.87 -1.62 12.15
C VAL A 22 -5.27 -0.22 12.05
N SER A 23 -3.96 -0.06 12.24
CA SER A 23 -3.27 1.22 12.07
C SER A 23 -2.83 1.41 10.62
N LEU A 24 -2.94 2.64 10.09
CA LEU A 24 -2.50 2.95 8.72
C LEU A 24 -1.37 3.98 8.72
N ALA A 25 -0.28 3.64 8.03
CA ALA A 25 0.84 4.53 7.73
C ALA A 25 0.97 4.69 6.23
N ALA A 26 1.29 5.89 5.72
CA ALA A 26 1.43 6.09 4.29
C ALA A 26 2.51 7.10 3.94
N ALA A 27 3.08 6.91 2.76
CA ALA A 27 4.05 7.84 2.21
C ALA A 27 4.00 7.83 0.69
N SER A 28 4.05 9.02 0.11
CA SER A 28 3.90 9.23 -1.33
C SER A 28 4.94 10.19 -1.88
N GLU A 29 5.23 10.06 -3.17
CA GLU A 29 6.02 11.01 -3.95
C GLU A 29 5.37 11.33 -5.30
N GLY A 30 5.55 12.58 -5.72
CA GLY A 30 5.12 13.06 -7.03
C GLY A 30 5.98 12.50 -8.16
N ARG A 31 5.78 13.04 -9.37
CA ARG A 31 6.57 12.66 -10.55
C ARG A 31 8.06 12.95 -10.37
N ASP A 32 8.38 14.07 -9.74
CA ASP A 32 9.76 14.54 -9.57
C ASP A 32 10.49 13.86 -8.38
N GLY A 33 9.82 12.89 -7.74
CA GLY A 33 10.36 12.16 -6.60
C GLY A 33 10.34 12.98 -5.31
N ARG A 34 11.24 12.61 -4.38
CA ARG A 34 11.41 13.26 -3.08
C ARG A 34 12.89 13.48 -2.78
N THR A 35 13.17 14.58 -2.08
CA THR A 35 14.51 14.93 -1.58
C THR A 35 14.69 14.66 -0.09
N GLY A 36 13.60 14.52 0.67
CA GLY A 36 13.62 14.25 2.11
C GLY A 36 13.29 12.80 2.47
N TYR A 37 13.84 12.35 3.60
CA TYR A 37 13.54 11.03 4.16
C TYR A 37 12.08 10.92 4.62
N VAL A 38 11.50 9.73 4.51
CA VAL A 38 10.12 9.49 4.93
C VAL A 38 10.09 9.04 6.39
N GLU A 39 9.33 9.72 7.25
CA GLU A 39 9.29 9.40 8.68
C GLU A 39 8.31 8.26 9.01
N GLU A 40 7.10 8.28 8.44
CA GLU A 40 5.99 7.41 8.89
C GLU A 40 6.19 5.92 8.53
N THR A 41 6.70 5.64 7.34
CA THR A 41 6.94 4.28 6.81
C THR A 41 8.44 3.94 6.73
N ALA A 42 9.32 4.93 6.96
CA ALA A 42 10.77 4.79 7.01
C ALA A 42 11.34 3.87 5.90
N GLY A 43 12.16 2.88 6.28
CA GLY A 43 12.86 2.02 5.33
C GLY A 43 11.93 1.10 4.50
N ALA A 44 10.71 0.83 4.96
CA ALA A 44 9.75 0.01 4.20
C ALA A 44 9.34 0.70 2.89
N TYR A 45 9.22 2.03 2.91
CA TYR A 45 8.93 2.82 1.70
C TYR A 45 9.97 2.62 0.62
N TYR A 46 11.24 2.79 0.96
CA TYR A 46 12.34 2.68 0.01
C TYR A 46 12.54 1.25 -0.47
N ALA A 47 12.38 0.26 0.41
CA ALA A 47 12.46 -1.15 0.06
C ALA A 47 11.36 -1.56 -0.94
N ALA A 48 10.11 -1.17 -0.68
CA ALA A 48 9.00 -1.42 -1.60
C ALA A 48 9.18 -0.66 -2.93
N ARG A 49 9.61 0.61 -2.87
CA ARG A 49 9.83 1.44 -4.06
C ARG A 49 10.90 0.86 -4.98
N LEU A 50 11.97 0.31 -4.40
CA LEU A 50 13.03 -0.35 -5.16
C LEU A 50 12.48 -1.55 -5.95
N GLY A 51 11.68 -2.42 -5.33
CA GLY A 51 11.08 -3.57 -6.01
C GLY A 51 10.17 -3.17 -7.18
N VAL A 52 9.38 -2.10 -7.02
CA VAL A 52 8.59 -1.53 -8.12
C VAL A 52 9.48 -0.96 -9.23
N ALA A 53 10.52 -0.23 -8.86
CA ALA A 53 11.42 0.40 -9.82
C ALA A 53 12.18 -0.64 -10.66
N GLU A 54 12.66 -1.72 -10.05
CA GLU A 54 13.30 -2.86 -10.73
C GLU A 54 12.37 -3.44 -11.80
N HIS A 55 11.12 -3.75 -11.43
CA HIS A 55 10.13 -4.30 -12.37
C HIS A 55 9.82 -3.39 -13.57
N LEU A 56 9.75 -2.08 -13.33
CA LEU A 56 9.49 -1.08 -14.36
C LEU A 56 10.70 -0.86 -15.28
N ASP A 57 11.90 -0.86 -14.72
CA ASP A 57 13.16 -0.73 -15.45
C ASP A 57 13.38 -1.92 -16.40
N GLU A 58 13.17 -3.15 -15.92
CA GLU A 58 13.23 -4.38 -16.73
C GLU A 58 12.29 -4.34 -17.95
N ARG A 59 11.17 -3.61 -17.85
CA ARG A 59 10.18 -3.44 -18.93
C ARG A 59 10.43 -2.20 -19.78
N GLY A 60 11.39 -1.35 -19.42
CA GLY A 60 11.62 -0.05 -20.06
C GLY A 60 10.40 0.88 -19.95
N ARG A 61 9.67 0.82 -18.83
CA ARG A 61 8.42 1.58 -18.64
C ARG A 61 8.52 2.53 -17.45
N GLN A 62 7.74 3.61 -17.51
CA GLN A 62 7.47 4.48 -16.38
C GLN A 62 5.97 4.45 -16.07
N ALA A 63 5.61 4.28 -14.80
CA ALA A 63 4.22 4.18 -14.38
C ALA A 63 3.97 4.89 -13.03
N LYS A 64 2.69 5.05 -12.71
CA LYS A 64 2.22 5.30 -11.35
C LYS A 64 2.14 3.95 -10.61
N ALA A 65 2.55 3.92 -9.35
CA ALA A 65 2.46 2.71 -8.53
C ALA A 65 1.92 3.00 -7.13
N LEU A 66 0.91 2.23 -6.72
CA LEU A 66 0.36 2.21 -5.37
C LEU A 66 0.64 0.82 -4.77
N VAL A 67 1.42 0.76 -3.71
CA VAL A 67 1.71 -0.48 -2.96
C VAL A 67 0.86 -0.47 -1.70
N LEU A 68 0.02 -1.50 -1.55
CA LEU A 68 -0.82 -1.71 -0.37
C LEU A 68 -0.27 -2.93 0.38
N ARG A 69 0.27 -2.72 1.58
CA ARG A 69 0.90 -3.78 2.38
C ARG A 69 0.13 -4.02 3.67
N HIS A 70 -0.45 -5.21 3.82
CA HIS A 70 -1.01 -5.67 5.09
C HIS A 70 0.06 -6.41 5.90
N VAL A 71 0.27 -5.96 7.14
CA VAL A 71 1.08 -6.63 8.15
C VAL A 71 0.10 -7.27 9.14
N SER A 72 -0.11 -8.58 9.01
CA SER A 72 -0.96 -9.35 9.93
C SER A 72 -0.30 -9.55 11.29
N ASP A 73 -1.09 -9.97 12.27
CA ASP A 73 -0.68 -10.38 13.60
C ASP A 73 0.12 -11.70 13.59
N ASP A 74 -0.02 -12.54 12.57
CA ASP A 74 0.84 -13.71 12.34
C ASP A 74 2.31 -13.35 12.11
N TYR A 75 2.61 -12.10 11.73
CA TYR A 75 3.96 -11.62 11.53
C TYR A 75 4.62 -11.26 12.87
N TRP A 76 5.23 -12.25 13.52
CA TRP A 76 5.71 -12.13 14.91
C TRP A 76 7.16 -11.64 15.08
N GLY A 77 7.94 -11.49 13.99
CA GLY A 77 9.38 -11.19 14.07
C GLY A 77 9.86 -10.14 13.06
N PRO A 78 10.65 -9.13 13.46
CA PRO A 78 11.18 -8.13 12.54
C PRO A 78 12.42 -8.67 11.81
N VAL A 79 12.27 -9.10 10.56
CA VAL A 79 13.42 -9.49 9.69
C VAL A 79 14.00 -8.31 8.88
N GLY A 80 13.62 -7.09 9.24
CA GLY A 80 14.03 -5.86 8.54
C GLY A 80 13.28 -5.63 7.23
N VAL A 81 13.73 -4.62 6.48
CA VAL A 81 13.03 -4.15 5.26
C VAL A 81 13.27 -5.04 4.04
N TRP A 82 14.21 -5.99 4.12
CA TRP A 82 14.45 -6.96 3.05
C TRP A 82 13.18 -7.74 2.69
N GLN A 83 12.40 -8.18 3.70
CA GLN A 83 11.13 -8.89 3.48
C GLN A 83 10.11 -8.04 2.72
N VAL A 84 10.11 -6.73 2.93
CA VAL A 84 9.24 -5.81 2.17
C VAL A 84 9.63 -5.81 0.70
N ARG A 85 10.93 -5.73 0.40
CA ARG A 85 11.44 -5.72 -0.98
C ARG A 85 11.13 -7.03 -1.70
N GLU A 86 11.40 -8.18 -1.06
CA GLU A 86 11.13 -9.47 -1.69
C GLU A 86 9.62 -9.72 -1.85
N ALA A 87 8.79 -9.28 -0.90
CA ALA A 87 7.34 -9.36 -1.05
C ALA A 87 6.84 -8.59 -2.28
N VAL A 88 7.40 -7.39 -2.54
CA VAL A 88 7.04 -6.61 -3.73
C VAL A 88 7.53 -7.27 -5.02
N ARG A 89 8.74 -7.84 -5.05
CA ARG A 89 9.23 -8.60 -6.22
C ARG A 89 8.32 -9.79 -6.52
N ASN A 90 8.02 -10.59 -5.50
CA ASN A 90 7.14 -11.75 -5.63
C ASN A 90 5.74 -11.38 -6.11
N ALA A 91 5.23 -10.20 -5.74
CA ALA A 91 3.93 -9.71 -6.21
C ALA A 91 3.87 -9.51 -7.74
N PHE A 92 5.01 -9.33 -8.40
CA PHE A 92 5.11 -9.23 -9.85
C PHE A 92 5.34 -10.56 -10.57
N ASP A 93 5.76 -11.60 -9.85
CA ASP A 93 6.02 -12.94 -10.40
C ASP A 93 4.79 -13.87 -10.29
N GLY A 94 3.79 -13.47 -9.50
CA GLY A 94 2.54 -14.21 -9.30
C GLY A 94 1.44 -13.91 -10.32
N GLU A 95 0.25 -14.43 -10.05
CA GLU A 95 -0.95 -14.11 -10.83
C GLU A 95 -1.38 -12.66 -10.61
N SER A 96 -1.56 -11.92 -11.71
CA SER A 96 -1.95 -10.52 -11.69
C SER A 96 -3.38 -10.33 -12.19
N GLY A 97 -4.16 -9.49 -11.50
CA GLY A 97 -5.42 -8.97 -12.03
C GLY A 97 -5.21 -7.77 -12.97
N THR A 98 -6.17 -7.54 -13.87
CA THR A 98 -6.24 -6.35 -14.73
C THR A 98 -7.54 -5.60 -14.51
N ALA A 99 -7.51 -4.28 -14.61
CA ALA A 99 -8.69 -3.43 -14.56
C ALA A 99 -8.59 -2.34 -15.65
N GLU A 100 -9.73 -1.84 -16.12
CA GLU A 100 -9.77 -0.80 -17.15
C GLU A 100 -9.42 0.57 -16.58
N THR A 101 -9.73 0.78 -15.29
CA THR A 101 -9.40 2.02 -14.59
C THR A 101 -8.65 1.80 -13.29
N PHE A 102 -7.87 2.80 -12.88
CA PHE A 102 -7.22 2.80 -11.56
C PHE A 102 -8.25 2.70 -10.41
N GLY A 103 -9.43 3.28 -10.59
CA GLY A 103 -10.50 3.21 -9.60
C GLY A 103 -11.05 1.79 -9.42
N GLU A 104 -11.23 1.05 -10.51
CA GLU A 104 -11.61 -0.37 -10.46
C GLU A 104 -10.52 -1.22 -9.81
N ALA A 105 -9.25 -1.00 -10.16
CA ALA A 105 -8.13 -1.70 -9.54
C ALA A 105 -8.11 -1.50 -8.01
N VAL A 106 -8.30 -0.25 -7.55
CA VAL A 106 -8.36 0.07 -6.11
C VAL A 106 -9.58 -0.58 -5.45
N ARG A 107 -10.76 -0.55 -6.09
CA ARG A 107 -11.96 -1.22 -5.53
C ARG A 107 -11.75 -2.72 -5.39
N GLY A 108 -11.29 -3.39 -6.45
CA GLY A 108 -11.04 -4.84 -6.44
C GLY A 108 -10.00 -5.25 -5.41
N VAL A 109 -8.86 -4.55 -5.33
CA VAL A 109 -7.83 -4.93 -4.34
C VAL A 109 -8.31 -4.68 -2.91
N THR A 110 -9.18 -3.69 -2.68
CA THR A 110 -9.69 -3.37 -1.34
C THR A 110 -10.56 -4.48 -0.76
N GLU A 111 -11.19 -5.32 -1.57
CA GLU A 111 -11.94 -6.49 -1.11
C GLU A 111 -11.06 -7.50 -0.35
N HIS A 112 -9.74 -7.43 -0.54
CA HIS A 112 -8.75 -8.30 0.11
C HIS A 112 -8.03 -7.62 1.29
N LEU A 113 -8.37 -6.36 1.62
CA LEU A 113 -7.69 -5.59 2.66
C LEU A 113 -8.46 -5.60 3.98
N PRO A 114 -7.76 -5.48 5.13
CA PRO A 114 -8.41 -5.44 6.44
C PRO A 114 -9.06 -4.07 6.76
N VAL A 115 -9.29 -3.23 5.76
CA VAL A 115 -9.80 -1.86 5.89
C VAL A 115 -10.77 -1.53 4.76
N SER A 116 -11.80 -0.73 5.05
CA SER A 116 -12.75 -0.30 4.03
C SER A 116 -12.12 0.67 3.01
N LEU A 117 -12.73 0.75 1.83
CA LEU A 117 -12.33 1.70 0.79
C LEU A 117 -12.35 3.15 1.30
N GLY A 118 -13.39 3.52 2.06
CA GLY A 118 -13.48 4.85 2.68
C GLY A 118 -12.30 5.13 3.63
N ARG A 119 -11.85 4.13 4.38
CA ARG A 119 -10.68 4.27 5.27
C ARG A 119 -9.37 4.37 4.49
N LEU A 120 -9.21 3.57 3.44
CA LEU A 120 -8.05 3.67 2.53
C LEU A 120 -7.98 5.04 1.87
N ARG A 121 -9.09 5.55 1.33
CA ARG A 121 -9.16 6.86 0.66
C ARG A 121 -8.85 8.03 1.59
N ARG A 122 -9.19 7.93 2.89
CA ARG A 122 -8.82 8.96 3.87
C ARG A 122 -7.32 9.01 4.14
N LYS A 123 -6.60 7.90 3.97
CA LYS A 123 -5.16 7.82 4.23
C LYS A 123 -4.30 8.01 2.98
N SER A 124 -4.69 7.41 1.86
CA SER A 124 -3.91 7.37 0.62
C SER A 124 -4.10 8.62 -0.21
N THR A 125 -2.99 9.21 -0.65
CA THR A 125 -2.95 10.33 -1.59
C THR A 125 -3.50 9.92 -2.95
N MET A 126 -3.10 8.74 -3.45
CA MET A 126 -3.51 8.26 -4.78
C MET A 126 -4.98 7.82 -4.81
N ALA A 127 -5.45 7.11 -3.77
CA ALA A 127 -6.83 6.65 -3.71
C ALA A 127 -7.83 7.78 -3.40
N ALA A 128 -7.40 8.84 -2.71
CA ALA A 128 -8.25 10.00 -2.43
C ALA A 128 -8.77 10.68 -3.69
N GLY A 129 -7.94 10.74 -4.75
CA GLY A 129 -8.25 11.42 -6.02
C GLY A 129 -9.25 10.70 -6.93
N LEU A 130 -9.76 9.52 -6.54
CA LEU A 130 -10.78 8.80 -7.29
C LEU A 130 -12.15 9.49 -7.14
N GLN A 131 -12.89 9.69 -8.23
CA GLN A 131 -14.26 10.22 -8.18
C GLN A 131 -15.15 9.26 -7.37
N ALA A 132 -15.77 9.74 -6.30
CA ALA A 132 -16.68 8.94 -5.47
C ALA A 132 -18.04 8.81 -6.13
N ASN A 133 -18.66 7.63 -6.03
CA ASN A 133 -20.08 7.45 -6.25
C ASN A 133 -20.80 7.36 -4.91
N LEU A 134 -22.10 7.68 -4.86
CA LEU A 134 -22.88 7.70 -3.62
C LEU A 134 -22.85 6.36 -2.86
N GLY A 135 -22.72 5.23 -3.58
CA GLY A 135 -22.58 3.89 -3.00
C GLY A 135 -21.33 3.68 -2.16
N ASP A 136 -20.24 4.42 -2.42
CA ASP A 136 -18.96 4.28 -1.68
C ASP A 136 -19.06 4.71 -0.20
N PHE A 137 -20.18 5.34 0.19
CA PHE A 137 -20.44 5.85 1.54
C PHE A 137 -21.44 5.01 2.34
N VAL A 138 -22.14 4.06 1.69
CA VAL A 138 -23.24 3.30 2.33
C VAL A 138 -22.71 2.10 3.11
N ASP A 139 -21.54 1.56 2.76
CA ASP A 139 -20.90 0.41 3.43
C ASP A 139 -19.92 0.80 4.56
N ALA A 140 -19.94 2.06 4.99
CA ALA A 140 -19.06 2.59 6.04
C ALA A 140 -19.73 2.64 7.44
N GLY A 141 -20.90 2.02 7.60
CA GLY A 141 -21.67 1.94 8.85
C GLY A 141 -21.44 0.66 9.63
#